data_AF-A0A7S1XQU7-F1
#
_entry.id   AF-A0A7S1XQU7-F1
#
_cell.length_a   1.000
_cell.length_b   1.000
_cell.length_c   1.000
_cell.angle_alpha   90.00
_cell.angle_beta   90.00
_cell.angle_gamma   90.00
#
_symmetry.space_group_name_H-M   'P 1'
#
loop_
_entity.id
_entity.type
_entity.pdbx_description
1 polymer ?
#
loop_
_entity_poly.entity_id
_entity_poly.type
_entity_poly.pdbx_seq_one_letter_code
_entity_poly.pdbx_strand_id
1 'polypeptide(L)'
;MARFDPSKTSAIISELQNKGDVLTKDMVLQRKRLSDLDEAIKQTEREIRRYRLKTKHAAIDVLNLHKFTAHPAHQRADGVNPTHIADQRQQEILARLEIRLNKLLIRRSETENANSSLKEEINQLRRKRMNSDAIRRTLENKLRAKQQQIQDLMEVSALLNEEREAAVEKMKEINRKNEEEHLSCANECSSIDCYVAEQNGALEESIAKAAKDVKNNGFFDDDPNDPNVLEEKELEKLEFELNTKEEQETTYLRQIEGKIETYEESFQELKRVSGIDDIERLVDIFIKNEEETFSLFNYIQQVNQDIEKELEVRAKTEQQIKKYQDDQGEEEQQRAEVIKDLQDQRERALESVEEYEDICMDAQRMVAKISKLVSNLFFKIQADQMQGGRKSDAGGGGAGGGKPKSLGRTESRMTMLTGQGVTESNILQYMGIIEQRAVEIISEYTKKMMQKEVARAITPLSGPSQPAEFGASRSLRPPELEDDSSDDEDNLRPLSLDSIRSQTHDKVTQHLMSSVPRQNKQNKQRSKRRSYNSSM
;
A
#
# COMPACT_ATOMS: atom_id res chain seq x y z
N MET A 1 22.19 -93.13 84.30
CA MET A 1 20.84 -92.66 83.89
C MET A 1 20.92 -91.17 83.59
N ALA A 2 20.71 -90.74 82.35
CA ALA A 2 20.43 -89.33 82.07
C ALA A 2 18.99 -89.04 82.53
N ARG A 3 18.78 -87.98 83.32
CA ARG A 3 17.41 -87.58 83.72
C ARG A 3 16.75 -86.91 82.51
N PHE A 4 15.71 -87.54 81.97
CA PHE A 4 14.88 -86.92 80.94
C PHE A 4 14.14 -85.73 81.58
N ASP A 5 14.28 -84.54 81.01
CA ASP A 5 13.85 -83.28 81.62
C ASP A 5 12.72 -82.66 80.77
N PRO A 6 11.46 -83.08 80.99
CA PRO A 6 10.36 -82.82 80.06
C PRO A 6 9.99 -81.34 79.92
N SER A 7 10.41 -80.49 80.88
CA SER A 7 10.21 -79.05 80.79
C SER A 7 10.97 -78.43 79.62
N LYS A 8 12.19 -78.92 79.34
CA LYS A 8 13.05 -78.38 78.27
C LYS A 8 12.60 -78.81 76.88
N THR A 9 12.16 -80.06 76.72
CA THR A 9 11.57 -80.53 75.46
C THR A 9 10.25 -79.82 75.17
N SER A 10 9.40 -79.60 76.19
CA SER A 10 8.17 -78.80 76.05
C SER A 10 8.44 -77.37 75.58
N ALA A 11 9.41 -76.68 76.19
CA ALA A 11 9.78 -75.31 75.80
C ALA A 11 10.26 -75.22 74.34
N ILE A 12 11.11 -76.15 73.90
CA ILE A 12 11.61 -76.23 72.51
C ILE A 12 10.46 -76.51 71.53
N ILE A 13 9.51 -77.38 71.89
CA ILE A 13 8.31 -77.67 71.08
C ILE A 13 7.44 -76.42 70.94
N SER A 14 7.19 -75.67 72.02
CA SER A 14 6.46 -74.40 71.95
C SER A 14 7.18 -73.32 71.12
N GLU A 15 8.52 -73.24 71.19
CA GLU A 15 9.29 -72.31 70.36
C GLU A 15 9.22 -72.67 68.86
N LEU A 16 9.30 -73.96 68.53
CA LEU A 16 9.13 -74.46 67.16
C LEU A 16 7.70 -74.27 66.65
N GLN A 17 6.68 -74.46 67.49
CA GLN A 17 5.29 -74.19 67.17
C GLN A 17 5.08 -72.71 66.85
N ASN A 18 5.54 -71.80 67.72
CA ASN A 18 5.46 -70.35 67.50
C ASN A 18 6.15 -69.93 66.18
N LYS A 19 7.30 -70.52 65.84
CA LYS A 19 7.98 -70.28 64.55
C LYS A 19 7.20 -70.83 63.36
N GLY A 20 6.58 -72.00 63.50
CA GLY A 20 5.68 -72.59 62.50
C GLY A 20 4.45 -71.73 62.23
N ASP A 21 3.83 -71.19 63.28
CA ASP A 21 2.66 -70.31 63.20
C ASP A 21 3.00 -68.97 62.53
N VAL A 22 4.17 -68.37 62.86
CA VAL A 22 4.67 -67.16 62.19
C VAL A 22 4.95 -67.41 60.70
N LEU A 23 5.69 -68.47 60.35
CA LEU A 23 5.97 -68.81 58.96
C LEU A 23 4.69 -69.13 58.16
N THR A 24 3.70 -69.75 58.79
CA THR A 24 2.39 -70.02 58.19
C THR A 24 1.62 -68.73 57.94
N LYS A 25 1.61 -67.80 58.91
CA LYS A 25 1.00 -66.47 58.78
C LYS A 25 1.67 -65.66 57.66
N ASP A 26 2.99 -65.66 57.59
CA ASP A 26 3.73 -64.94 56.54
C ASP A 26 3.50 -65.56 55.17
N MET A 27 3.47 -66.90 55.05
CA MET A 27 3.08 -67.57 53.81
C MET A 27 1.67 -67.16 53.35
N VAL A 28 0.70 -67.09 54.27
CA VAL A 28 -0.68 -66.65 53.96
C VAL A 28 -0.71 -65.18 53.53
N LEU A 29 0.04 -64.30 54.20
CA LEU A 29 0.16 -62.88 53.83
C LEU A 29 0.79 -62.70 52.44
N GLN A 30 1.86 -63.43 52.11
CA GLN A 30 2.48 -63.35 50.78
C GLN A 30 1.59 -63.96 49.69
N ARG A 31 0.87 -65.06 49.97
CA ARG A 31 -0.13 -65.62 49.03
C ARG A 31 -1.25 -64.61 48.75
N LYS A 32 -1.74 -63.90 49.77
CA LYS A 32 -2.71 -62.82 49.57
C LYS A 32 -2.12 -61.70 48.71
N ARG A 33 -0.93 -61.19 49.07
CA ARG A 33 -0.25 -60.13 48.31
C ARG A 33 -0.04 -60.49 46.83
N LEU A 34 0.29 -61.75 46.54
CA LEU A 34 0.39 -62.23 45.16
C LEU A 34 -0.98 -62.22 44.47
N SER A 35 -2.05 -62.66 45.13
CA SER A 35 -3.42 -62.58 44.59
C SER A 35 -3.86 -61.14 44.29
N ASP A 36 -3.59 -60.21 45.22
CA ASP A 36 -3.92 -58.79 45.08
C ASP A 36 -3.18 -58.16 43.88
N LEU A 37 -1.90 -58.52 43.68
CA LEU A 37 -1.11 -58.11 42.51
C LEU A 37 -1.60 -58.74 41.20
N ASP A 38 -1.99 -60.00 41.22
CA ASP A 38 -2.54 -60.73 40.08
C ASP A 38 -3.86 -60.10 39.58
N GLU A 39 -4.71 -59.63 40.50
CA GLU A 39 -5.93 -58.89 40.17
C GLU A 39 -5.63 -57.50 39.60
N ALA A 40 -4.66 -56.77 40.15
CA ALA A 40 -4.20 -55.50 39.62
C ALA A 40 -3.64 -55.62 38.19
N ILE A 41 -2.83 -56.64 37.90
CA ILE A 41 -2.33 -56.95 36.55
C ILE A 41 -3.50 -57.25 35.60
N LYS A 42 -4.48 -58.07 36.04
CA LYS A 42 -5.69 -58.34 35.25
C LYS A 42 -6.50 -57.06 35.02
N GLN A 43 -6.50 -56.09 35.93
CA GLN A 43 -7.18 -54.79 35.73
C GLN A 43 -6.44 -53.92 34.70
N THR A 44 -5.12 -53.72 34.84
CA THR A 44 -4.36 -52.89 33.90
C THR A 44 -4.38 -53.49 32.49
N GLU A 45 -4.36 -54.82 32.35
CA GLU A 45 -4.64 -55.48 31.07
C GLU A 45 -6.03 -55.15 30.50
N ARG A 46 -7.09 -55.22 31.32
CA ARG A 46 -8.46 -54.84 30.92
C ARG A 46 -8.54 -53.37 30.51
N GLU A 47 -7.69 -52.50 31.04
CA GLU A 47 -7.63 -51.08 30.67
C GLU A 47 -6.84 -50.86 29.39
N ILE A 48 -5.65 -51.46 29.25
CA ILE A 48 -4.84 -51.43 28.02
C ILE A 48 -5.64 -51.97 26.82
N ARG A 49 -6.40 -53.06 27.01
CA ARG A 49 -7.30 -53.61 25.96
C ARG A 49 -8.42 -52.62 25.61
N ARG A 50 -9.04 -51.96 26.60
CA ARG A 50 -10.08 -50.93 26.38
C ARG A 50 -9.53 -49.70 25.64
N TYR A 51 -8.35 -49.20 26.00
CA TYR A 51 -7.72 -48.07 25.32
C TYR A 51 -7.33 -48.42 23.87
N ARG A 52 -6.65 -49.55 23.65
CA ARG A 52 -6.30 -50.03 22.28
C ARG A 52 -7.54 -50.17 21.40
N LEU A 53 -8.66 -50.66 21.94
CA LEU A 53 -9.92 -50.78 21.21
C LEU A 53 -10.53 -49.41 20.87
N LYS A 54 -10.54 -48.45 21.80
CA LYS A 54 -10.97 -47.06 21.55
C LYS A 54 -10.13 -46.40 20.45
N THR A 55 -8.80 -46.50 20.52
CA THR A 55 -7.89 -45.95 19.50
C THR A 55 -8.11 -46.59 18.12
N LYS A 56 -8.36 -47.91 18.06
CA LYS A 56 -8.69 -48.60 16.79
C LYS A 56 -9.99 -48.08 16.18
N HIS A 57 -11.02 -47.80 16.98
CA HIS A 57 -12.28 -47.21 16.48
C HIS A 57 -12.05 -45.79 15.98
N ALA A 58 -11.47 -44.90 16.80
CA ALA A 58 -11.24 -43.49 16.39
C ALA A 58 -10.42 -43.38 15.09
N ALA A 59 -9.40 -44.21 14.90
CA ALA A 59 -8.63 -44.25 13.65
C ALA A 59 -9.46 -44.76 12.45
N ILE A 60 -10.38 -45.70 12.66
CA ILE A 60 -11.31 -46.19 11.63
C ILE A 60 -12.35 -45.11 11.29
N ASP A 61 -12.86 -44.37 12.26
CA ASP A 61 -13.82 -43.29 12.06
C ASP A 61 -13.19 -42.16 11.23
N VAL A 62 -11.96 -41.76 11.54
CA VAL A 62 -11.16 -40.82 10.72
C VAL A 62 -10.94 -41.34 9.29
N LEU A 63 -10.68 -42.63 9.10
CA LEU A 63 -10.52 -43.25 7.78
C LEU A 63 -11.83 -43.33 6.96
N ASN A 64 -12.98 -43.42 7.64
CA ASN A 64 -14.30 -43.46 7.01
C ASN A 64 -14.87 -42.06 6.74
N LEU A 65 -14.51 -41.03 7.52
CA LEU A 65 -15.08 -39.67 7.49
C LEU A 65 -15.10 -39.01 6.10
N HIS A 66 -14.16 -39.38 5.24
CA HIS A 66 -14.04 -38.87 3.87
C HIS A 66 -14.22 -39.96 2.79
N LYS A 67 -14.82 -41.11 3.12
CA LYS A 67 -15.04 -42.24 2.21
C LYS A 67 -16.37 -42.97 2.46
N PHE A 68 -17.36 -42.69 1.61
CA PHE A 68 -18.60 -43.47 1.48
C PHE A 68 -18.37 -44.82 0.76
N THR A 69 -17.34 -45.58 1.14
CA THR A 69 -17.12 -46.94 0.59
C THR A 69 -17.98 -47.96 1.34
N ALA A 70 -18.77 -48.74 0.60
CA ALA A 70 -19.70 -49.75 1.14
C ALA A 70 -19.08 -50.83 2.07
N HIS A 71 -17.75 -50.91 2.14
CA HIS A 71 -17.01 -51.77 3.07
C HIS A 71 -16.20 -50.89 4.04
N PRO A 72 -16.60 -50.77 5.31
CA PRO A 72 -15.89 -49.97 6.32
C PRO A 72 -14.42 -50.37 6.48
N ALA A 73 -13.57 -49.45 6.95
CA ALA A 73 -12.12 -49.70 7.08
C ALA A 73 -11.73 -50.84 8.06
N HIS A 74 -12.68 -51.39 8.83
CA HIS A 74 -12.47 -52.45 9.84
C HIS A 74 -11.70 -53.66 9.32
N GLN A 75 -12.01 -54.16 8.11
CA GLN A 75 -11.31 -55.30 7.48
C GLN A 75 -9.90 -54.97 6.94
N ARG A 76 -9.53 -53.70 6.85
CA ARG A 76 -8.19 -53.23 6.40
C ARG A 76 -7.28 -52.81 7.56
N ALA A 77 -7.82 -52.75 8.78
CA ALA A 77 -7.14 -52.32 10.00
C ALA A 77 -6.65 -53.50 10.88
N ASP A 78 -6.67 -54.73 10.35
CA ASP A 78 -6.25 -55.95 11.05
C ASP A 78 -4.90 -56.44 10.49
N GLY A 79 -3.81 -56.07 11.18
CA GLY A 79 -2.44 -56.45 10.82
C GLY A 79 -1.48 -55.29 10.53
N VAL A 80 -1.98 -54.05 10.38
CA VAL A 80 -1.17 -52.84 10.19
C VAL A 80 -1.67 -51.72 11.12
N ASN A 81 -0.77 -50.89 11.65
CA ASN A 81 -1.11 -49.79 12.56
C ASN A 81 -2.13 -48.82 11.92
N PRO A 82 -3.38 -48.76 12.40
CA PRO A 82 -4.44 -48.00 11.73
C PRO A 82 -4.27 -46.48 11.89
N THR A 83 -3.60 -46.03 12.95
CA THR A 83 -3.24 -44.62 13.18
C THR A 83 -2.38 -44.08 12.05
N HIS A 84 -1.21 -44.68 11.80
CA HIS A 84 -0.30 -44.26 10.73
C HIS A 84 -0.97 -44.23 9.34
N ILE A 85 -1.91 -45.13 9.08
CA ILE A 85 -2.71 -45.12 7.83
C ILE A 85 -3.70 -43.94 7.83
N ALA A 86 -4.34 -43.62 8.97
CA ALA A 86 -5.19 -42.44 9.10
C ALA A 86 -4.39 -41.14 8.93
N ASP A 87 -3.21 -41.04 9.56
CA ASP A 87 -2.32 -39.88 9.51
C ASP A 87 -1.86 -39.60 8.06
N GLN A 88 -1.39 -40.64 7.35
CA GLN A 88 -1.04 -40.54 5.93
C GLN A 88 -2.25 -40.14 5.06
N ARG A 89 -3.46 -40.63 5.36
CA ARG A 89 -4.68 -40.25 4.62
C ARG A 89 -5.12 -38.83 4.91
N GLN A 90 -4.90 -38.31 6.11
CA GLN A 90 -5.11 -36.90 6.43
C GLN A 90 -4.12 -36.02 5.65
N GLN A 91 -2.83 -36.38 5.61
CA GLN A 91 -1.83 -35.69 4.80
C GLN A 91 -2.19 -35.69 3.30
N GLU A 92 -2.61 -36.83 2.73
CA GLU A 92 -3.11 -36.88 1.35
C GLU A 92 -4.35 -35.99 1.11
N ILE A 93 -5.17 -35.72 2.13
CA ILE A 93 -6.36 -34.87 2.02
C ILE A 93 -5.97 -33.40 2.11
N LEU A 94 -5.12 -33.03 3.09
CA LEU A 94 -4.58 -31.68 3.26
C LEU A 94 -3.89 -31.20 1.98
N ALA A 95 -2.94 -31.98 1.44
CA ALA A 95 -2.26 -31.64 0.18
C ALA A 95 -3.23 -31.45 -1.00
N ARG A 96 -4.34 -32.19 -1.06
CA ARG A 96 -5.38 -32.01 -2.09
C ARG A 96 -6.23 -30.76 -1.86
N LEU A 97 -6.48 -30.39 -0.61
CA LEU A 97 -7.17 -29.15 -0.25
C LEU A 97 -6.29 -27.92 -0.50
N GLU A 98 -5.00 -28.00 -0.20
CA GLU A 98 -3.98 -26.99 -0.50
C GLU A 98 -3.85 -26.76 -2.02
N ILE A 99 -3.72 -27.84 -2.82
CA ILE A 99 -3.70 -27.74 -4.28
C ILE A 99 -5.01 -27.11 -4.81
N ARG A 100 -6.16 -27.41 -4.20
CA ARG A 100 -7.44 -26.80 -4.57
C ARG A 100 -7.51 -25.33 -4.18
N LEU A 101 -7.02 -24.96 -2.99
CA LEU A 101 -6.95 -23.59 -2.51
C LEU A 101 -6.03 -22.75 -3.40
N ASN A 102 -4.82 -23.24 -3.70
CA ASN A 102 -3.87 -22.56 -4.58
C ASN A 102 -4.46 -22.32 -5.98
N LYS A 103 -5.18 -23.30 -6.55
CA LYS A 103 -5.92 -23.10 -7.82
C LYS A 103 -7.04 -22.05 -7.73
N LEU A 104 -7.71 -21.93 -6.58
CA LEU A 104 -8.71 -20.88 -6.35
C LEU A 104 -8.07 -19.50 -6.13
N LEU A 105 -6.91 -19.42 -5.47
CA LEU A 105 -6.14 -18.20 -5.29
C LEU A 105 -5.55 -17.67 -6.61
N ILE A 106 -5.01 -18.56 -7.45
CA ILE A 106 -4.58 -18.23 -8.81
C ILE A 106 -5.77 -17.68 -9.61
N ARG A 107 -6.89 -18.41 -9.65
CA ARG A 107 -8.10 -17.96 -10.36
C ARG A 107 -8.66 -16.64 -9.82
N ARG A 108 -8.56 -16.41 -8.50
CA ARG A 108 -8.92 -15.11 -7.89
C ARG A 108 -8.03 -14.00 -8.45
N SER A 109 -6.70 -14.18 -8.41
CA SER A 109 -5.74 -13.20 -8.96
C SER A 109 -5.98 -12.94 -10.45
N GLU A 110 -6.21 -13.97 -11.26
CA GLU A 110 -6.62 -13.83 -12.67
C GLU A 110 -7.87 -12.94 -12.82
N THR A 111 -8.91 -13.15 -11.99
CA THR A 111 -10.12 -12.32 -12.04
C THR A 111 -9.92 -10.91 -11.47
N GLU A 112 -9.03 -10.70 -10.50
CA GLU A 112 -8.70 -9.38 -9.96
C GLU A 112 -7.90 -8.55 -10.98
N ASN A 113 -6.97 -9.18 -11.71
CA ASN A 113 -6.25 -8.58 -12.83
C ASN A 113 -7.19 -8.24 -14.00
N ALA A 114 -8.08 -9.16 -14.40
CA ALA A 114 -9.08 -8.91 -15.45
C ALA A 114 -10.04 -7.76 -15.07
N ASN A 115 -10.53 -7.73 -13.83
CA ASN A 115 -11.34 -6.63 -13.32
C ASN A 115 -10.57 -5.29 -13.25
N SER A 116 -9.25 -5.31 -13.08
CA SER A 116 -8.42 -4.11 -13.08
C SER A 116 -8.22 -3.55 -14.49
N SER A 117 -7.93 -4.42 -15.46
CA SER A 117 -7.90 -4.08 -16.89
C SER A 117 -9.24 -3.49 -17.37
N LEU A 118 -10.38 -4.09 -16.99
CA LEU A 118 -11.71 -3.55 -17.31
C LEU A 118 -11.97 -2.18 -16.66
N LYS A 119 -11.47 -1.92 -15.44
CA LYS A 119 -11.56 -0.58 -14.81
C LYS A 119 -10.73 0.45 -15.58
N GLU A 120 -9.54 0.07 -16.07
CA GLU A 120 -8.71 0.93 -16.90
C GLU A 120 -9.39 1.25 -18.23
N GLU A 121 -9.95 0.26 -18.93
CA GLU A 121 -10.71 0.46 -20.17
C GLU A 121 -11.91 1.40 -19.92
N ILE A 122 -12.71 1.15 -18.88
CA ILE A 122 -13.82 2.01 -18.47
C ILE A 122 -13.34 3.46 -18.21
N ASN A 123 -12.17 3.64 -17.59
CA ASN A 123 -11.61 4.96 -17.34
C ASN A 123 -11.07 5.63 -18.63
N GLN A 124 -10.51 4.87 -19.58
CA GLN A 124 -10.17 5.38 -20.91
C GLN A 124 -11.42 5.81 -21.69
N LEU A 125 -12.49 5.01 -21.66
CA LEU A 125 -13.77 5.32 -22.30
C LEU A 125 -14.45 6.54 -21.66
N ARG A 126 -14.38 6.68 -20.33
CA ARG A 126 -14.83 7.89 -19.61
C ARG A 126 -14.05 9.14 -20.04
N ARG A 127 -12.72 9.07 -20.13
CA ARG A 127 -11.88 10.17 -20.64
C ARG A 127 -12.22 10.54 -22.09
N LYS A 128 -12.38 9.54 -22.96
CA LYS A 128 -12.82 9.75 -24.36
C LYS A 128 -14.18 10.44 -24.43
N ARG A 129 -15.19 9.96 -23.69
CA ARG A 129 -16.53 10.57 -23.64
C ARG A 129 -16.49 12.01 -23.11
N MET A 130 -15.73 12.28 -22.05
CA MET A 130 -15.56 13.62 -21.49
C MET A 130 -14.97 14.60 -22.53
N ASN A 131 -13.99 14.17 -23.32
CA ASN A 131 -13.45 14.95 -24.42
C ASN A 131 -14.49 15.18 -25.53
N SER A 132 -15.23 14.14 -25.94
CA SER A 132 -16.33 14.28 -26.91
C SER A 132 -17.44 15.23 -26.44
N ASP A 133 -17.82 15.19 -25.15
CA ASP A 133 -18.77 16.12 -24.55
C ASP A 133 -18.25 17.57 -24.51
N ALA A 134 -16.95 17.77 -24.23
CA ALA A 134 -16.31 19.09 -24.29
C ALA A 134 -16.31 19.64 -25.72
N ILE A 135 -15.85 18.85 -26.70
CA ILE A 135 -15.87 19.21 -28.13
C ILE A 135 -17.30 19.53 -28.56
N ARG A 136 -18.28 18.68 -28.25
CA ARG A 136 -19.70 18.91 -28.55
C ARG A 136 -20.20 20.25 -28.03
N ARG A 137 -19.93 20.60 -26.76
CA ARG A 137 -20.30 21.92 -26.19
C ARG A 137 -19.66 23.08 -26.95
N THR A 138 -18.40 22.97 -27.38
CA THR A 138 -17.77 24.03 -28.19
C THR A 138 -18.39 24.15 -29.58
N LEU A 139 -18.85 23.05 -30.18
CA LEU A 139 -19.55 23.05 -31.47
C LEU A 139 -20.97 23.61 -31.33
N GLU A 140 -21.70 23.25 -30.25
CA GLU A 140 -23.01 23.82 -29.92
C GLU A 140 -22.92 25.35 -29.71
N ASN A 141 -21.90 25.82 -29.00
CA ASN A 141 -21.66 27.27 -28.82
C ASN A 141 -21.30 27.97 -30.14
N LYS A 142 -20.46 27.37 -30.98
CA LYS A 142 -20.14 27.91 -32.32
C LYS A 142 -21.36 27.94 -33.24
N LEU A 143 -22.23 26.92 -33.17
CA LEU A 143 -23.46 26.85 -33.95
C LEU A 143 -24.46 27.92 -33.48
N ARG A 144 -24.62 28.14 -32.17
CA ARG A 144 -25.41 29.26 -31.63
C ARG A 144 -24.88 30.62 -32.07
N ALA A 145 -23.57 30.84 -32.01
CA ALA A 145 -22.95 32.08 -32.48
C ALA A 145 -23.18 32.30 -33.99
N LYS A 146 -23.15 31.24 -34.81
CA LYS A 146 -23.49 31.33 -36.23
C LYS A 146 -24.99 31.54 -36.48
N GLN A 147 -25.86 30.96 -35.66
CA GLN A 147 -27.30 31.22 -35.72
C GLN A 147 -27.63 32.68 -35.38
N GLN A 148 -26.95 33.27 -34.38
CA GLN A 148 -27.08 34.70 -34.08
C GLN A 148 -26.61 35.55 -35.27
N GLN A 149 -25.41 35.29 -35.82
CA GLN A 149 -24.91 36.03 -37.00
C GLN A 149 -25.84 35.94 -38.23
N ILE A 150 -26.62 34.86 -38.38
CA ILE A 150 -27.64 34.74 -39.43
C ILE A 150 -28.88 35.59 -39.08
N GLN A 151 -29.29 35.62 -37.81
CA GLN A 151 -30.39 36.47 -37.34
C GLN A 151 -30.06 37.96 -37.50
N ASP A 152 -28.86 38.38 -37.07
CA ASP A 152 -28.37 39.76 -37.18
C ASP A 152 -28.33 40.20 -38.67
N LEU A 153 -27.82 39.32 -39.55
CA LEU A 153 -27.79 39.57 -40.99
C LEU A 153 -29.20 39.62 -41.60
N MET A 154 -30.15 38.83 -41.10
CA MET A 154 -31.54 38.84 -41.57
C MET A 154 -32.26 40.12 -41.17
N GLU A 155 -31.99 40.65 -39.97
CA GLU A 155 -32.50 41.95 -39.49
C GLU A 155 -31.95 43.11 -40.34
N VAL A 156 -30.63 43.17 -40.56
CA VAL A 156 -30.01 44.17 -41.44
C VAL A 156 -30.52 44.05 -42.88
N SER A 157 -30.77 42.83 -43.38
CA SER A 157 -31.35 42.61 -44.71
C SER A 157 -32.80 43.06 -44.82
N ALA A 158 -33.58 42.98 -43.74
CA ALA A 158 -34.96 43.48 -43.70
C ALA A 158 -34.98 45.01 -43.72
N LEU A 159 -34.16 45.67 -42.91
CA LEU A 159 -34.01 47.13 -42.88
C LEU A 159 -33.56 47.68 -44.25
N LEU A 160 -32.54 47.07 -44.86
CA LEU A 160 -32.06 47.46 -46.19
C LEU A 160 -33.13 47.23 -47.29
N ASN A 161 -34.01 46.24 -47.12
CA ASN A 161 -35.13 46.03 -48.05
C ASN A 161 -36.23 47.09 -47.85
N GLU A 162 -36.53 47.50 -46.63
CA GLU A 162 -37.46 48.60 -46.33
C GLU A 162 -36.96 49.94 -46.89
N GLU A 163 -35.67 50.27 -46.68
CA GLU A 163 -35.02 51.43 -47.30
C GLU A 163 -35.09 51.39 -48.83
N ARG A 164 -34.85 50.22 -49.43
CA ARG A 164 -34.95 49.99 -50.87
C ARG A 164 -36.38 50.16 -51.38
N GLU A 165 -37.38 49.66 -50.67
CA GLU A 165 -38.79 49.79 -51.06
C GLU A 165 -39.23 51.26 -51.00
N ALA A 166 -38.84 51.99 -49.95
CA ALA A 166 -39.07 53.44 -49.86
C ALA A 166 -38.34 54.25 -50.95
N ALA A 167 -37.13 53.83 -51.36
CA ALA A 167 -36.41 54.43 -52.49
C ALA A 167 -37.10 54.15 -53.84
N VAL A 168 -37.58 52.92 -54.05
CA VAL A 168 -38.35 52.52 -55.24
C VAL A 168 -39.70 53.23 -55.31
N GLU A 169 -40.36 53.48 -54.17
CA GLU A 169 -41.60 54.26 -54.13
C GLU A 169 -41.36 55.73 -54.50
N LYS A 170 -40.32 56.37 -53.94
CA LYS A 170 -39.88 57.72 -54.35
C LYS A 170 -39.56 57.79 -55.84
N MET A 171 -38.90 56.77 -56.40
CA MET A 171 -38.61 56.70 -57.84
C MET A 171 -39.89 56.61 -58.68
N LYS A 172 -40.89 55.81 -58.28
CA LYS A 172 -42.20 55.75 -58.96
C LYS A 172 -42.92 57.09 -58.93
N GLU A 173 -42.92 57.77 -57.79
CA GLU A 173 -43.58 59.07 -57.61
C GLU A 173 -42.91 60.19 -58.41
N ILE A 174 -41.57 60.17 -58.55
CA ILE A 174 -40.84 61.08 -59.46
C ILE A 174 -41.16 60.75 -60.91
N ASN A 175 -41.15 59.48 -61.32
CA ASN A 175 -41.51 59.10 -62.68
C ASN A 175 -42.95 59.51 -63.04
N ARG A 176 -43.91 59.33 -62.13
CA ARG A 176 -45.31 59.77 -62.30
C ARG A 176 -45.39 61.29 -62.54
N LYS A 177 -44.65 62.08 -61.75
CA LYS A 177 -44.57 63.54 -61.94
C LYS A 177 -43.94 63.92 -63.26
N ASN A 178 -42.83 63.29 -63.65
CA ASN A 178 -42.21 63.53 -64.94
C ASN A 178 -43.15 63.16 -66.11
N GLU A 179 -43.93 62.08 -66.00
CA GLU A 179 -44.95 61.72 -66.99
C GLU A 179 -46.08 62.76 -67.06
N GLU A 180 -46.56 63.28 -65.93
CA GLU A 180 -47.57 64.34 -65.84
C GLU A 180 -47.04 65.69 -66.37
N GLU A 181 -45.81 66.08 -66.05
CA GLU A 181 -45.13 67.28 -66.55
C GLU A 181 -44.83 67.18 -68.05
N HIS A 182 -44.36 66.03 -68.54
CA HIS A 182 -44.22 65.78 -69.98
C HIS A 182 -45.55 65.84 -70.72
N LEU A 183 -46.66 65.38 -70.11
CA LEU A 183 -47.99 65.50 -70.69
C LEU A 183 -48.45 66.96 -70.76
N SER A 184 -48.25 67.75 -69.69
CA SER A 184 -48.57 69.19 -69.69
C SER A 184 -47.76 69.93 -70.76
N CYS A 185 -46.43 69.74 -70.75
CA CYS A 185 -45.51 70.31 -71.73
C CYS A 185 -45.88 69.91 -73.17
N ALA A 186 -46.28 68.66 -73.42
CA ALA A 186 -46.76 68.24 -74.75
C ALA A 186 -48.07 68.94 -75.17
N ASN A 187 -49.00 69.16 -74.23
CA ASN A 187 -50.24 69.91 -74.50
C ASN A 187 -49.96 71.40 -74.73
N GLU A 188 -49.04 71.99 -73.97
CA GLU A 188 -48.60 73.39 -74.09
C GLU A 188 -47.85 73.61 -75.41
N CYS A 189 -46.88 72.76 -75.74
CA CYS A 189 -46.21 72.75 -77.04
C CYS A 189 -47.21 72.56 -78.18
N SER A 190 -48.15 71.60 -78.11
CA SER A 190 -49.18 71.45 -79.15
C SER A 190 -50.10 72.67 -79.27
N SER A 191 -50.33 73.41 -78.18
CA SER A 191 -51.12 74.65 -78.20
C SER A 191 -50.34 75.79 -78.85
N ILE A 192 -49.04 75.90 -78.54
CA ILE A 192 -48.12 76.84 -79.18
C ILE A 192 -47.92 76.49 -80.65
N ASP A 193 -47.77 75.21 -81.02
CA ASP A 193 -47.64 74.74 -82.41
C ASP A 193 -48.91 75.03 -83.21
N CYS A 194 -50.10 74.84 -82.64
CA CYS A 194 -51.35 75.26 -83.28
C CYS A 194 -51.41 76.78 -83.47
N TYR A 195 -51.06 77.57 -82.44
CA TYR A 195 -51.03 79.04 -82.53
C TYR A 195 -49.97 79.54 -83.52
N VAL A 196 -48.79 78.92 -83.56
CA VAL A 196 -47.70 79.24 -84.48
C VAL A 196 -48.03 78.76 -85.89
N ALA A 197 -48.77 77.67 -86.08
CA ALA A 197 -49.29 77.28 -87.39
C ALA A 197 -50.41 78.21 -87.88
N GLU A 198 -51.28 78.71 -86.99
CA GLU A 198 -52.29 79.72 -87.32
C GLU A 198 -51.64 81.07 -87.66
N GLN A 199 -50.71 81.54 -86.82
CA GLN A 199 -49.96 82.78 -87.06
C GLN A 199 -49.02 82.66 -88.27
N ASN A 200 -48.36 81.52 -88.49
CA ASN A 200 -47.56 81.31 -89.71
C ASN A 200 -48.44 81.11 -90.95
N GLY A 201 -49.65 80.57 -90.83
CA GLY A 201 -50.61 80.54 -91.94
C GLY A 201 -51.09 81.94 -92.31
N ALA A 202 -51.49 82.74 -91.31
CA ALA A 202 -51.86 84.14 -91.48
C ALA A 202 -50.67 85.01 -91.94
N LEU A 203 -49.44 84.70 -91.48
CA LEU A 203 -48.22 85.38 -91.87
C LEU A 203 -47.73 84.90 -93.24
N GLU A 204 -47.93 83.65 -93.66
CA GLU A 204 -47.65 83.17 -95.02
C GLU A 204 -48.68 83.74 -96.00
N GLU A 205 -49.94 83.91 -95.60
CA GLU A 205 -50.92 84.69 -96.38
C GLU A 205 -50.57 86.20 -96.41
N SER A 206 -50.03 86.73 -95.32
CA SER A 206 -49.56 88.12 -95.22
C SER A 206 -48.20 88.34 -95.91
N ILE A 207 -47.37 87.31 -96.09
CA ILE A 207 -46.11 87.33 -96.85
C ILE A 207 -46.36 86.97 -98.31
N ALA A 208 -47.37 86.18 -98.66
CA ALA A 208 -47.90 86.12 -100.02
C ALA A 208 -48.43 87.50 -100.47
N LYS A 209 -48.85 88.36 -99.52
CA LYS A 209 -49.07 89.80 -99.72
C LYS A 209 -47.78 90.63 -99.66
N ALA A 210 -46.90 90.46 -98.67
CA ALA A 210 -45.81 91.39 -98.34
C ALA A 210 -44.41 91.02 -98.90
N ALA A 211 -44.17 89.79 -99.35
CA ALA A 211 -43.05 89.46 -100.25
C ALA A 211 -43.24 90.09 -101.65
N LYS A 212 -44.41 90.68 -101.89
CA LYS A 212 -44.66 91.62 -103.00
C LYS A 212 -44.11 93.02 -102.73
N ASP A 213 -43.85 93.39 -101.46
CA ASP A 213 -43.59 94.75 -100.96
C ASP A 213 -42.50 94.83 -99.83
N VAL A 214 -41.33 94.22 -100.04
CA VAL A 214 -39.97 94.80 -99.81
C VAL A 214 -39.58 95.52 -98.46
N LYS A 215 -38.49 95.03 -97.81
CA LYS A 215 -37.44 95.70 -96.95
C LYS A 215 -37.53 95.86 -95.39
N ASN A 216 -36.49 95.32 -94.73
CA ASN A 216 -35.53 95.86 -93.72
C ASN A 216 -35.89 96.49 -92.32
N ASN A 217 -35.26 95.88 -91.28
CA ASN A 217 -34.42 96.44 -90.18
C ASN A 217 -34.98 97.09 -88.87
N GLY A 218 -34.53 96.53 -87.72
CA GLY A 218 -34.06 97.27 -86.50
C GLY A 218 -35.05 97.56 -85.35
N PHE A 219 -34.66 97.92 -84.10
CA PHE A 219 -33.36 97.92 -83.35
C PHE A 219 -33.56 98.46 -81.88
N PHE A 220 -32.81 97.98 -80.85
CA PHE A 220 -32.44 98.64 -79.54
C PHE A 220 -33.58 99.12 -78.55
N ASP A 221 -33.43 99.55 -77.27
CA ASP A 221 -32.47 99.46 -76.10
C ASP A 221 -33.14 100.15 -74.85
N ASP A 222 -32.58 100.27 -73.62
CA ASP A 222 -32.07 99.30 -72.59
C ASP A 222 -31.78 100.02 -71.20
N ASP A 223 -31.42 99.28 -70.14
CA ASP A 223 -30.70 99.68 -68.88
C ASP A 223 -31.44 100.53 -67.74
N PRO A 224 -30.85 101.12 -66.64
CA PRO A 224 -31.25 100.79 -65.24
C PRO A 224 -31.26 101.98 -64.19
N ASN A 225 -30.84 101.72 -62.92
CA ASN A 225 -30.36 102.59 -61.79
C ASN A 225 -31.31 103.16 -60.68
N ASP A 226 -31.11 102.69 -59.42
CA ASP A 226 -30.42 103.34 -58.24
C ASP A 226 -30.61 104.85 -57.91
N PRO A 227 -30.24 105.40 -56.70
CA PRO A 227 -30.35 105.00 -55.27
C PRO A 227 -31.09 106.05 -54.37
N ASN A 228 -31.14 105.89 -53.02
CA ASN A 228 -31.06 107.03 -52.07
C ASN A 228 -30.61 106.67 -50.62
N VAL A 229 -30.27 107.69 -49.82
CA VAL A 229 -29.66 107.69 -48.47
C VAL A 229 -30.55 108.42 -47.44
N LEU A 230 -30.54 108.03 -46.15
CA LEU A 230 -30.64 108.97 -44.99
C LEU A 230 -30.52 108.33 -43.58
N GLU A 231 -30.03 109.18 -42.66
CA GLU A 231 -30.21 109.26 -41.18
C GLU A 231 -28.94 109.09 -40.30
N GLU A 232 -28.60 110.16 -39.57
CA GLU A 232 -27.26 110.45 -39.03
C GLU A 232 -27.26 110.70 -37.51
N LYS A 233 -28.23 110.15 -36.76
CA LYS A 233 -28.38 110.44 -35.30
C LYS A 233 -28.70 109.27 -34.39
N GLU A 234 -29.01 108.09 -34.93
CA GLU A 234 -28.99 106.85 -34.14
C GLU A 234 -27.59 106.25 -34.05
N LEU A 235 -26.73 106.57 -35.04
CA LEU A 235 -25.34 106.15 -35.13
C LEU A 235 -24.52 106.48 -33.87
N GLU A 236 -24.54 107.71 -33.34
CA GLU A 236 -23.66 108.13 -32.22
C GLU A 236 -23.86 107.30 -30.92
N LYS A 237 -25.06 106.77 -30.67
CA LYS A 237 -25.30 105.84 -29.55
C LYS A 237 -24.90 104.42 -29.87
N LEU A 238 -25.21 103.98 -31.09
CA LEU A 238 -24.79 102.67 -31.57
C LEU A 238 -23.26 102.57 -31.62
N GLU A 239 -22.56 103.65 -31.96
CA GLU A 239 -21.11 103.82 -32.03
C GLU A 239 -20.44 103.74 -30.65
N PHE A 240 -21.08 104.22 -29.58
CA PHE A 240 -20.58 104.02 -28.22
C PHE A 240 -20.75 102.56 -27.75
N GLU A 241 -21.91 101.95 -28.00
CA GLU A 241 -22.09 100.52 -27.71
C GLU A 241 -21.19 99.63 -28.58
N LEU A 242 -20.97 100.00 -29.85
CA LEU A 242 -20.03 99.35 -30.75
C LEU A 242 -18.60 99.51 -30.23
N ASN A 243 -18.12 100.71 -29.88
CA ASN A 243 -16.79 100.88 -29.28
C ASN A 243 -16.59 99.98 -28.05
N THR A 244 -17.57 99.88 -27.14
CA THR A 244 -17.45 98.99 -25.98
C THR A 244 -17.49 97.50 -26.32
N LYS A 245 -18.05 97.12 -27.49
CA LYS A 245 -17.99 95.75 -28.03
C LYS A 245 -16.69 95.52 -28.81
N GLU A 246 -16.22 96.47 -29.60
CA GLU A 246 -14.93 96.45 -30.29
C GLU A 246 -13.76 96.43 -29.30
N GLU A 247 -13.85 97.08 -28.13
CA GLU A 247 -12.83 96.97 -27.08
C GLU A 247 -12.85 95.58 -26.41
N GLN A 248 -14.02 94.93 -26.32
CA GLN A 248 -14.14 93.53 -25.86
C GLN A 248 -13.68 92.52 -26.92
N GLU A 249 -14.02 92.74 -28.19
CA GLU A 249 -13.57 91.91 -29.31
C GLU A 249 -12.09 92.08 -29.58
N THR A 250 -11.52 93.29 -29.55
CA THR A 250 -10.07 93.48 -29.69
C THR A 250 -9.29 92.94 -28.49
N THR A 251 -9.80 93.02 -27.26
CA THR A 251 -9.15 92.34 -26.11
C THR A 251 -9.32 90.82 -26.12
N TYR A 252 -10.36 90.28 -26.76
CA TYR A 252 -10.52 88.84 -27.01
C TYR A 252 -9.65 88.35 -28.17
N LEU A 253 -9.63 89.08 -29.29
CA LEU A 253 -8.74 88.86 -30.44
C LEU A 253 -7.28 88.93 -29.99
N ARG A 254 -6.88 89.88 -29.16
CA ARG A 254 -5.52 89.96 -28.61
C ARG A 254 -5.15 88.78 -27.69
N GLN A 255 -6.12 88.17 -27.02
CA GLN A 255 -5.93 86.90 -26.29
C GLN A 255 -5.88 85.68 -27.22
N ILE A 256 -6.41 85.77 -28.44
CA ILE A 256 -6.27 84.78 -29.50
C ILE A 256 -4.92 84.97 -30.21
N GLU A 257 -4.54 86.19 -30.59
CA GLU A 257 -3.22 86.55 -31.12
C GLU A 257 -2.11 86.08 -30.20
N GLY A 258 -2.14 86.41 -28.90
CA GLY A 258 -1.13 85.93 -27.96
C GLY A 258 -1.07 84.40 -27.80
N LYS A 259 -2.17 83.67 -28.07
CA LYS A 259 -2.16 82.20 -28.14
C LYS A 259 -1.58 81.72 -29.45
N ILE A 260 -1.99 82.31 -30.58
CA ILE A 260 -1.45 82.03 -31.91
C ILE A 260 0.07 82.26 -31.91
N GLU A 261 0.56 83.37 -31.36
CA GLU A 261 1.97 83.69 -31.20
C GLU A 261 2.71 82.61 -30.41
N THR A 262 2.20 82.17 -29.24
CA THR A 262 2.81 81.03 -28.50
C THR A 262 2.71 79.68 -29.23
N TYR A 263 1.68 79.46 -30.04
CA TYR A 263 1.57 78.27 -30.88
C TYR A 263 2.51 78.35 -32.09
N GLU A 264 2.73 79.52 -32.68
CA GLU A 264 3.68 79.77 -33.77
C GLU A 264 5.14 79.66 -33.27
N GLU A 265 5.48 80.17 -32.09
CA GLU A 265 6.78 79.92 -31.45
C GLU A 265 7.00 78.41 -31.26
N SER A 266 5.99 77.71 -30.74
CA SER A 266 6.02 76.25 -30.57
C SER A 266 6.16 75.52 -31.93
N PHE A 267 5.47 76.01 -32.97
CA PHE A 267 5.53 75.46 -34.32
C PHE A 267 6.87 75.74 -35.01
N GLN A 268 7.48 76.91 -34.77
CA GLN A 268 8.79 77.25 -35.29
C GLN A 268 9.88 76.39 -34.66
N GLU A 269 9.82 76.14 -33.34
CA GLU A 269 10.77 75.23 -32.68
C GLU A 269 10.56 73.77 -33.14
N LEU A 270 9.31 73.31 -33.29
CA LEU A 270 8.99 72.02 -33.91
C LEU A 270 9.50 71.92 -35.36
N LYS A 271 9.31 72.96 -36.18
CA LYS A 271 9.81 73.02 -37.56
C LYS A 271 11.34 73.04 -37.62
N ARG A 272 12.00 73.73 -36.68
CA ARG A 272 13.47 73.80 -36.55
C ARG A 272 14.08 72.46 -36.12
N VAL A 273 13.37 71.66 -35.32
CA VAL A 273 13.79 70.31 -34.89
C VAL A 273 13.42 69.23 -35.92
N SER A 274 12.26 69.33 -36.56
CA SER A 274 11.75 68.31 -37.49
C SER A 274 12.24 68.48 -38.93
N GLY A 275 12.60 69.68 -39.36
CA GLY A 275 13.06 69.96 -40.73
C GLY A 275 12.01 69.75 -41.83
N ILE A 276 10.72 69.73 -41.47
CA ILE A 276 9.60 69.59 -42.40
C ILE A 276 8.97 70.98 -42.60
N ASP A 277 8.98 71.47 -43.84
CA ASP A 277 8.47 72.81 -44.16
C ASP A 277 6.95 72.92 -44.21
N ASP A 278 6.28 71.79 -44.45
CA ASP A 278 4.84 71.64 -44.71
C ASP A 278 4.05 71.34 -43.42
N ILE A 279 3.06 72.19 -43.13
CA ILE A 279 2.28 72.18 -41.89
C ILE A 279 1.33 70.98 -41.83
N GLU A 280 0.63 70.69 -42.93
CA GLU A 280 -0.30 69.56 -43.00
C GLU A 280 0.48 68.26 -42.79
N ARG A 281 1.63 68.14 -43.44
CA ARG A 281 2.55 67.00 -43.29
C ARG A 281 3.03 66.78 -41.85
N LEU A 282 3.29 67.85 -41.10
CA LEU A 282 3.72 67.75 -39.71
C LEU A 282 2.59 67.30 -38.78
N VAL A 283 1.37 67.82 -38.97
CA VAL A 283 0.16 67.37 -38.23
C VAL A 283 -0.15 65.91 -38.53
N ASP A 284 -0.05 65.50 -39.80
CA ASP A 284 -0.28 64.13 -40.28
C ASP A 284 0.72 63.11 -39.69
N ILE A 285 1.92 63.57 -39.33
CA ILE A 285 2.95 62.79 -38.61
C ILE A 285 2.71 62.82 -37.11
N PHE A 286 2.30 63.96 -36.54
CA PHE A 286 1.98 64.08 -35.12
C PHE A 286 0.80 63.19 -34.73
N ILE A 287 -0.29 63.21 -35.51
CA ILE A 287 -1.47 62.35 -35.29
C ILE A 287 -1.07 60.87 -35.33
N LYS A 288 -0.25 60.44 -36.30
CA LYS A 288 0.25 59.04 -36.36
C LYS A 288 1.12 58.69 -35.15
N ASN A 289 2.01 59.58 -34.73
CA ASN A 289 2.80 59.38 -33.51
C ASN A 289 1.92 59.34 -32.25
N GLU A 290 0.84 60.11 -32.20
CA GLU A 290 -0.13 60.11 -31.09
C GLU A 290 -0.99 58.83 -31.09
N GLU A 291 -1.48 58.38 -32.24
CA GLU A 291 -2.17 57.10 -32.41
C GLU A 291 -1.27 55.91 -32.05
N GLU A 292 0.00 55.91 -32.47
CA GLU A 292 1.00 54.92 -32.07
C GLU A 292 1.28 54.98 -30.56
N THR A 293 1.44 56.18 -29.98
CA THR A 293 1.69 56.37 -28.54
C THR A 293 0.48 55.94 -27.70
N PHE A 294 -0.74 56.21 -28.15
CA PHE A 294 -1.98 55.79 -27.50
C PHE A 294 -2.17 54.27 -27.61
N SER A 295 -1.83 53.68 -28.76
CA SER A 295 -1.80 52.22 -28.95
C SER A 295 -0.77 51.54 -28.05
N LEU A 296 0.43 52.11 -27.93
CA LEU A 296 1.48 51.69 -26.99
C LEU A 296 1.03 51.83 -25.54
N PHE A 297 0.36 52.92 -25.16
CA PHE A 297 -0.17 53.11 -23.81
C PHE A 297 -1.23 52.05 -23.47
N ASN A 298 -2.19 51.80 -24.37
CA ASN A 298 -3.19 50.75 -24.18
C ASN A 298 -2.55 49.36 -24.09
N TYR A 299 -1.54 49.08 -24.92
CA TYR A 299 -0.77 47.83 -24.84
C TYR A 299 -0.01 47.69 -23.52
N ILE A 300 0.66 48.75 -23.05
CA ILE A 300 1.34 48.78 -21.75
C ILE A 300 0.34 48.53 -20.61
N GLN A 301 -0.85 49.14 -20.66
CA GLN A 301 -1.89 48.93 -19.64
C GLN A 301 -2.49 47.51 -19.68
N GLN A 302 -2.63 46.91 -20.86
CA GLN A 302 -3.00 45.50 -20.97
C GLN A 302 -1.90 44.57 -20.42
N VAL A 303 -0.63 44.81 -20.78
CA VAL A 303 0.52 44.07 -20.26
C VAL A 303 0.65 44.20 -18.75
N ASN A 304 0.40 45.39 -18.18
CA ASN A 304 0.38 45.60 -16.73
C ASN A 304 -0.71 44.74 -16.04
N GLN A 305 -1.93 44.70 -16.59
CA GLN A 305 -2.99 43.83 -16.08
C GLN A 305 -2.65 42.34 -16.23
N ASP A 306 -1.98 41.93 -17.31
CA ASP A 306 -1.56 40.55 -17.51
C ASP A 306 -0.40 40.16 -16.59
N ILE A 307 0.50 41.09 -16.26
CA ILE A 307 1.51 40.93 -15.20
C ILE A 307 0.86 40.76 -13.83
N GLU A 308 -0.18 41.54 -13.49
CA GLU A 308 -0.92 41.37 -12.22
C GLU A 308 -1.58 39.99 -12.12
N LYS A 309 -2.20 39.51 -13.22
CA LYS A 309 -2.79 38.16 -13.29
C LYS A 309 -1.73 37.06 -13.12
N GLU A 310 -0.61 37.16 -13.82
CA GLU A 310 0.50 36.19 -13.70
C GLU A 310 1.15 36.22 -12.31
N LEU A 311 1.26 37.38 -11.65
CA LEU A 311 1.72 37.47 -10.26
C LEU A 311 0.74 36.78 -9.30
N GLU A 312 -0.57 36.91 -9.51
CA GLU A 312 -1.59 36.22 -8.70
C GLU A 312 -1.56 34.69 -8.93
N VAL A 313 -1.43 34.24 -10.18
CA VAL A 313 -1.26 32.81 -10.54
C VAL A 313 0.03 32.25 -9.95
N ARG A 314 1.13 33.01 -10.02
CA ARG A 314 2.41 32.64 -9.42
C ARG A 314 2.31 32.53 -7.90
N ALA A 315 1.69 33.49 -7.21
CA ALA A 315 1.48 33.43 -5.77
C ALA A 315 0.64 32.21 -5.34
N LYS A 316 -0.43 31.90 -6.09
CA LYS A 316 -1.23 30.68 -5.90
C LYS A 316 -0.39 29.41 -6.13
N THR A 317 0.50 29.41 -7.11
CA THR A 317 1.38 28.29 -7.44
C THR A 317 2.46 28.09 -6.38
N GLU A 318 3.12 29.15 -5.90
CA GLU A 318 4.10 29.08 -4.81
C GLU A 318 3.45 28.60 -3.50
N GLN A 319 2.20 29.00 -3.21
CA GLN A 319 1.42 28.44 -2.08
C GLN A 319 1.10 26.95 -2.25
N GLN A 320 0.81 26.48 -3.47
CA GLN A 320 0.58 25.05 -3.74
C GLN A 320 1.88 24.24 -3.61
N ILE A 321 2.99 24.74 -4.19
CA ILE A 321 4.32 24.13 -4.05
C ILE A 321 4.69 23.99 -2.58
N LYS A 322 4.47 25.04 -1.76
CA LYS A 322 4.75 24.97 -0.33
C LYS A 322 3.90 23.89 0.37
N LYS A 323 2.59 23.83 0.09
CA LYS A 323 1.74 22.76 0.66
C LYS A 323 2.23 21.37 0.30
N TYR A 324 2.56 21.12 -0.97
CA TYR A 324 3.12 19.83 -1.39
C TYR A 324 4.49 19.54 -0.74
N GLN A 325 5.31 20.55 -0.41
CA GLN A 325 6.56 20.37 0.34
C GLN A 325 6.31 20.06 1.83
N ASP A 326 5.33 20.73 2.45
CA ASP A 326 4.93 20.48 3.83
C ASP A 326 4.30 19.05 3.94
N ASP A 327 3.35 18.71 3.05
CA ASP A 327 2.72 17.39 2.93
C ASP A 327 3.74 16.27 2.67
N GLN A 328 4.68 16.47 1.72
CA GLN A 328 5.77 15.53 1.46
C GLN A 328 6.68 15.37 2.69
N GLY A 329 6.94 16.46 3.42
CA GLY A 329 7.73 16.43 4.66
C GLY A 329 7.08 15.61 5.76
N GLU A 330 5.75 15.61 5.87
CA GLU A 330 5.01 14.74 6.80
C GLU A 330 5.00 13.27 6.33
N GLU A 331 4.78 13.00 5.04
CA GLU A 331 4.89 11.64 4.49
C GLU A 331 6.30 11.05 4.67
N GLU A 332 7.35 11.81 4.40
CA GLU A 332 8.75 11.38 4.54
C GLU A 332 9.08 11.04 6.00
N GLN A 333 8.56 11.82 6.97
CA GLN A 333 8.70 11.54 8.40
C GLN A 333 7.95 10.24 8.81
N GLN A 334 6.70 10.06 8.38
CA GLN A 334 5.93 8.84 8.65
C GLN A 334 6.60 7.61 8.03
N ARG A 335 7.14 7.73 6.80
CA ARG A 335 7.91 6.69 6.13
C ARG A 335 9.19 6.35 6.92
N ALA A 336 9.91 7.35 7.40
CA ALA A 336 11.12 7.15 8.20
C ALA A 336 10.84 6.47 9.55
N GLU A 337 9.75 6.82 10.23
CA GLU A 337 9.30 6.18 11.47
C GLU A 337 8.92 4.70 11.23
N VAL A 338 8.11 4.41 10.20
CA VAL A 338 7.76 3.03 9.84
C VAL A 338 8.97 2.20 9.39
N ILE A 339 9.91 2.80 8.65
CA ILE A 339 11.18 2.13 8.28
C ILE A 339 12.00 1.82 9.53
N LYS A 340 12.08 2.74 10.49
CA LYS A 340 12.76 2.49 11.76
C LYS A 340 12.07 1.37 12.55
N ASP A 341 10.75 1.38 12.71
CA ASP A 341 10.03 0.33 13.43
C ASP A 341 10.20 -1.05 12.79
N LEU A 342 10.34 -1.13 11.46
CA LEU A 342 10.67 -2.37 10.74
C LEU A 342 12.15 -2.77 10.91
N GLN A 343 13.07 -1.82 11.10
CA GLN A 343 14.47 -2.10 11.46
C GLN A 343 14.57 -2.63 12.89
N ASP A 344 13.96 -1.94 13.87
CA ASP A 344 13.84 -2.38 15.27
C ASP A 344 13.21 -3.79 15.38
N GLN A 345 12.17 -4.09 14.58
CA GLN A 345 11.55 -5.43 14.52
C GLN A 345 12.48 -6.48 13.91
N ARG A 346 13.22 -6.12 12.84
CA ARG A 346 14.21 -7.02 12.22
C ARG A 346 15.38 -7.31 13.15
N GLU A 347 15.83 -6.33 13.92
CA GLU A 347 16.92 -6.48 14.89
C GLU A 347 16.52 -7.47 15.99
N ARG A 348 15.36 -7.27 16.64
CA ARG A 348 14.81 -8.21 17.64
C ARG A 348 14.56 -9.61 17.08
N ALA A 349 14.16 -9.71 15.81
CA ALA A 349 14.01 -11.00 15.15
C ALA A 349 15.36 -11.71 14.96
N LEU A 350 16.43 -10.98 14.61
CA LEU A 350 17.79 -11.53 14.51
C LEU A 350 18.35 -11.94 15.87
N GLU A 351 18.18 -11.10 16.90
CA GLU A 351 18.55 -11.44 18.29
C GLU A 351 17.89 -12.77 18.72
N SER A 352 16.58 -12.92 18.48
CA SER A 352 15.87 -14.18 18.81
C SER A 352 16.34 -15.39 17.99
N VAL A 353 16.83 -15.19 16.76
CA VAL A 353 17.40 -16.28 15.95
C VAL A 353 18.76 -16.69 16.50
N GLU A 354 19.61 -15.75 16.90
CA GLU A 354 20.90 -16.03 17.54
C GLU A 354 20.72 -16.79 18.87
N GLU A 355 19.76 -16.38 19.72
CA GLU A 355 19.36 -17.12 20.93
C GLU A 355 18.94 -18.57 20.63
N TYR A 356 18.11 -18.80 19.60
CA TYR A 356 17.67 -20.14 19.23
C TYR A 356 18.78 -20.97 18.57
N GLU A 357 19.70 -20.36 17.81
CA GLU A 357 20.86 -21.05 17.24
C GLU A 357 21.82 -21.53 18.34
N ASP A 358 22.12 -20.70 19.34
CA ASP A 358 22.97 -21.10 20.48
C ASP A 358 22.33 -22.23 21.31
N ILE A 359 21.03 -22.15 21.59
CA ILE A 359 20.27 -23.23 22.26
C ILE A 359 20.32 -24.53 21.44
N CYS A 360 20.19 -24.45 20.11
CA CYS A 360 20.30 -25.61 19.23
C CYS A 360 21.73 -26.16 19.18
N MET A 361 22.76 -25.31 19.19
CA MET A 361 24.16 -25.74 19.26
C MET A 361 24.48 -26.45 20.58
N ASP A 362 23.97 -25.98 21.72
CA ASP A 362 24.15 -26.66 23.01
C ASP A 362 23.34 -27.96 23.12
N ALA A 363 22.13 -28.01 22.55
CA ALA A 363 21.39 -29.26 22.39
C ALA A 363 22.18 -30.28 21.54
N GLN A 364 22.74 -29.87 20.39
CA GLN A 364 23.58 -30.72 19.56
C GLN A 364 24.87 -31.17 20.27
N ARG A 365 25.56 -30.27 21.00
CA ARG A 365 26.72 -30.61 21.85
C ARG A 365 26.32 -31.65 22.91
N MET A 366 25.12 -31.56 23.50
CA MET A 366 24.61 -32.55 24.46
C MET A 366 24.29 -33.90 23.79
N VAL A 367 23.58 -33.90 22.66
CA VAL A 367 23.29 -35.14 21.89
C VAL A 367 24.58 -35.83 21.45
N ALA A 368 25.61 -35.09 21.05
CA ALA A 368 26.93 -35.63 20.72
C ALA A 368 27.63 -36.27 21.93
N LYS A 369 27.57 -35.64 23.11
CA LYS A 369 28.07 -36.23 24.37
C LYS A 369 27.33 -37.54 24.70
N ILE A 370 25.99 -37.55 24.59
CA ILE A 370 25.17 -38.74 24.86
C ILE A 370 25.46 -39.84 23.82
N SER A 371 25.58 -39.51 22.53
CA SER A 371 25.94 -40.48 21.48
C SER A 371 27.27 -41.17 21.75
N LYS A 372 28.29 -40.41 22.19
CA LYS A 372 29.59 -40.97 22.59
C LYS A 372 29.48 -41.87 23.83
N LEU A 373 28.66 -41.51 24.82
CA LEU A 373 28.39 -42.35 26.00
C LEU A 373 27.64 -43.63 25.64
N VAL A 374 26.59 -43.55 24.83
CA VAL A 374 25.80 -44.69 24.32
C VAL A 374 26.68 -45.63 23.51
N SER A 375 27.53 -45.11 22.61
CA SER A 375 28.53 -45.89 21.87
C SER A 375 29.47 -46.63 22.82
N ASN A 376 30.09 -45.92 23.77
CA ASN A 376 31.00 -46.51 24.75
C ASN A 376 30.32 -47.60 25.59
N LEU A 377 29.06 -47.41 25.97
CA LEU A 377 28.29 -48.33 26.81
C LEU A 377 27.88 -49.59 26.01
N PHE A 378 27.45 -49.42 24.75
CA PHE A 378 27.14 -50.51 23.82
C PHE A 378 28.33 -51.47 23.64
N PHE A 379 29.53 -50.93 23.40
CA PHE A 379 30.75 -51.73 23.28
C PHE A 379 31.20 -52.33 24.63
N LYS A 380 31.20 -51.56 25.73
CA LYS A 380 31.64 -52.04 27.06
C LYS A 380 30.78 -53.19 27.60
N ILE A 381 29.47 -53.16 27.38
CA ILE A 381 28.53 -54.20 27.84
C ILE A 381 28.45 -55.36 26.81
N GLN A 382 29.18 -55.26 25.69
CA GLN A 382 29.18 -56.23 24.59
C GLN A 382 27.75 -56.52 24.10
N ALA A 383 26.93 -55.47 23.94
CA ALA A 383 25.56 -55.58 23.45
C ALA A 383 25.48 -56.11 22.01
N ASP A 384 26.57 -55.93 21.25
CA ASP A 384 26.80 -56.57 19.94
C ASP A 384 26.85 -58.11 20.01
N GLN A 385 27.38 -58.68 21.11
CA GLN A 385 27.56 -60.14 21.28
C GLN A 385 26.30 -60.88 21.76
N MET A 386 25.12 -60.28 21.58
CA MET A 386 23.82 -60.86 21.94
C MET A 386 23.48 -62.17 21.19
N GLN A 387 24.22 -62.52 20.13
CA GLN A 387 24.10 -63.81 19.44
C GLN A 387 25.45 -64.53 19.31
N GLY A 388 25.90 -65.16 20.40
CA GLY A 388 27.14 -65.94 20.46
C GLY A 388 27.03 -67.27 21.24
N GLY A 389 25.82 -67.83 21.41
CA GLY A 389 25.55 -68.74 22.54
C GLY A 389 24.67 -69.97 22.27
N ARG A 390 24.83 -70.68 21.15
CA ARG A 390 24.39 -72.10 20.98
C ARG A 390 24.98 -72.74 19.72
N LYS A 391 26.10 -73.47 19.87
CA LYS A 391 26.45 -74.59 18.98
C LYS A 391 26.05 -75.87 19.68
N SER A 392 25.20 -76.66 19.05
CA SER A 392 24.89 -78.04 19.46
C SER A 392 24.87 -78.91 18.22
N ASP A 393 25.67 -79.98 18.26
CA ASP A 393 25.93 -80.90 17.17
C ASP A 393 24.72 -81.81 16.87
N ALA A 394 24.49 -82.14 15.60
CA ALA A 394 23.67 -83.24 15.07
C ALA A 394 23.36 -82.99 13.57
N GLY A 395 23.59 -84.01 12.72
CA GLY A 395 23.18 -84.00 11.32
C GLY A 395 21.86 -84.74 11.06
N GLY A 396 21.32 -84.61 9.85
CA GLY A 396 20.16 -85.38 9.38
C GLY A 396 19.30 -84.58 8.39
N GLY A 397 19.04 -85.15 7.21
CA GLY A 397 18.15 -84.57 6.22
C GLY A 397 16.70 -85.00 6.41
N GLY A 398 15.75 -84.17 5.99
CA GLY A 398 14.31 -84.47 5.98
C GLY A 398 13.53 -83.37 5.28
N ALA A 399 12.51 -83.73 4.50
CA ALA A 399 11.76 -82.79 3.67
C ALA A 399 10.30 -82.64 4.12
N GLY A 400 9.74 -81.44 3.96
CA GLY A 400 8.30 -81.23 3.80
C GLY A 400 7.57 -80.44 4.90
N GLY A 401 6.78 -79.45 4.46
CA GLY A 401 5.57 -79.00 5.15
C GLY A 401 5.66 -77.83 6.13
N GLY A 402 4.68 -76.91 6.02
CA GLY A 402 4.18 -76.16 7.19
C GLY A 402 4.82 -74.80 7.52
N LYS A 403 4.04 -73.72 7.34
CA LYS A 403 4.23 -72.36 7.92
C LYS A 403 4.52 -72.44 9.45
N PRO A 404 5.31 -71.51 10.05
CA PRO A 404 5.13 -70.05 9.88
C PRO A 404 6.41 -69.18 9.78
N LYS A 405 6.27 -68.00 9.16
CA LYS A 405 7.28 -66.92 9.16
C LYS A 405 6.98 -65.88 10.25
N SER A 406 7.58 -66.02 11.44
CA SER A 406 7.56 -64.99 12.49
C SER A 406 8.62 -65.22 13.56
N LEU A 407 9.88 -64.79 13.33
CA LEU A 407 10.87 -64.57 14.40
C LEU A 407 12.11 -63.75 13.96
N GLY A 408 12.69 -64.02 12.79
CA GLY A 408 13.95 -63.40 12.33
C GLY A 408 13.92 -61.93 11.90
N ARG A 409 13.08 -61.06 12.49
CA ARG A 409 13.00 -59.62 12.14
C ARG A 409 13.79 -58.71 13.09
N THR A 410 14.04 -59.15 14.32
CA THR A 410 14.90 -58.45 15.29
C THR A 410 16.38 -58.57 14.92
N GLU A 411 16.79 -59.75 14.46
CA GLU A 411 18.18 -60.10 14.12
C GLU A 411 18.74 -59.18 13.04
N SER A 412 18.12 -59.12 11.85
CA SER A 412 18.58 -58.23 10.77
C SER A 412 18.49 -56.74 11.11
N ARG A 413 17.61 -56.34 12.06
CA ARG A 413 17.53 -54.94 12.53
C ARG A 413 18.72 -54.59 13.43
N MET A 414 19.23 -55.55 14.21
CA MET A 414 20.45 -55.41 15.00
C MET A 414 21.69 -55.29 14.09
N THR A 415 21.85 -56.19 13.12
CA THR A 415 23.03 -56.20 12.23
C THR A 415 23.11 -54.98 11.30
N MET A 416 21.98 -54.30 11.02
CA MET A 416 21.99 -53.05 10.26
C MET A 416 22.35 -51.82 11.11
N LEU A 417 22.10 -51.83 12.42
CA LEU A 417 22.56 -50.76 13.31
C LEU A 417 24.08 -50.77 13.44
N THR A 418 24.66 -51.93 13.73
CA THR A 418 26.07 -52.06 14.14
C THR A 418 27.07 -51.58 13.09
N GLY A 419 26.67 -51.54 11.81
CA GLY A 419 27.46 -50.97 10.71
C GLY A 419 27.36 -49.46 10.49
N GLN A 420 26.42 -48.74 11.11
CA GLN A 420 26.21 -47.29 10.90
C GLN A 420 26.68 -46.40 12.06
N GLY A 421 26.90 -46.95 13.25
CA GLY A 421 27.29 -46.19 14.44
C GLY A 421 26.14 -45.36 15.04
N VAL A 422 26.40 -44.73 16.19
CA VAL A 422 25.36 -44.00 16.93
C VAL A 422 25.16 -42.59 16.36
N THR A 423 23.95 -42.33 15.88
CA THR A 423 23.49 -41.06 15.30
C THR A 423 22.21 -40.62 16.01
N GLU A 424 21.86 -39.34 15.91
CA GLU A 424 20.66 -38.77 16.55
C GLU A 424 19.36 -39.53 16.22
N SER A 425 19.21 -40.01 14.98
CA SER A 425 18.06 -40.80 14.53
C SER A 425 17.98 -42.21 15.14
N ASN A 426 19.12 -42.80 15.54
CA ASN A 426 19.19 -44.19 16.01
C ASN A 426 19.57 -44.34 17.51
N ILE A 427 19.95 -43.26 18.19
CA ILE A 427 20.46 -43.26 19.57
C ILE A 427 19.51 -43.93 20.58
N LEU A 428 18.21 -43.64 20.48
CA LEU A 428 17.18 -44.26 21.33
C LEU A 428 17.04 -45.77 21.07
N GLN A 429 17.26 -46.21 19.83
CA GLN A 429 17.22 -47.63 19.47
C GLN A 429 18.44 -48.37 20.04
N TYR A 430 19.62 -47.75 20.04
CA TYR A 430 20.79 -48.26 20.74
C TYR A 430 20.58 -48.33 22.26
N MET A 431 19.98 -47.30 22.87
CA MET A 431 19.69 -47.29 24.30
C MET A 431 18.77 -48.45 24.72
N GLY A 432 17.68 -48.73 23.99
CA GLY A 432 16.80 -49.87 24.29
C GLY A 432 17.49 -51.24 24.15
N ILE A 433 18.49 -51.36 23.27
CA ILE A 433 19.30 -52.60 23.14
C ILE A 433 20.26 -52.74 24.32
N ILE A 434 20.88 -51.64 24.78
CA ILE A 434 21.72 -51.61 25.98
C ILE A 434 20.89 -51.96 27.22
N GLU A 435 19.66 -51.44 27.34
CA GLU A 435 18.73 -51.74 28.43
C GLU A 435 18.42 -53.24 28.49
N GLN A 436 18.01 -53.85 27.36
CA GLN A 436 17.77 -55.30 27.31
C GLN A 436 19.02 -56.09 27.73
N ARG A 437 20.20 -55.73 27.21
CA ARG A 437 21.46 -56.40 27.56
C ARG A 437 21.80 -56.27 29.04
N ALA A 438 21.59 -55.10 29.64
CA ALA A 438 21.83 -54.87 31.06
C ALA A 438 20.90 -55.72 31.94
N VAL A 439 19.61 -55.77 31.62
CA VAL A 439 18.62 -56.63 32.29
C VAL A 439 19.02 -58.11 32.21
N GLU A 440 19.47 -58.58 31.04
CA GLU A 440 19.93 -59.97 30.86
C GLU A 440 21.15 -60.30 31.73
N ILE A 441 22.17 -59.43 31.75
CA ILE A 441 23.38 -59.60 32.58
C ILE A 441 23.03 -59.60 34.08
N ILE A 442 22.15 -58.72 34.53
CA ILE A 442 21.64 -58.71 35.92
C ILE A 442 20.91 -60.03 36.22
N SER A 443 20.11 -60.55 35.27
CA SER A 443 19.42 -61.83 35.42
C SER A 443 20.39 -63.02 35.50
N GLU A 444 21.51 -62.98 34.76
CA GLU A 444 22.54 -64.01 34.85
C GLU A 444 23.30 -63.94 36.17
N TYR A 445 23.66 -62.73 36.62
CA TYR A 445 24.38 -62.51 37.86
C TYR A 445 23.58 -62.99 39.07
N THR A 446 22.29 -62.66 39.13
CA THR A 446 21.39 -63.13 40.21
C THR A 446 21.23 -64.66 40.19
N LYS A 447 21.07 -65.29 39.01
CA LYS A 447 21.06 -66.77 38.87
C LYS A 447 22.37 -67.41 39.35
N LYS A 448 23.52 -66.84 38.95
CA LYS A 448 24.86 -67.32 39.34
C LYS A 448 25.11 -67.15 40.84
N MET A 449 24.62 -66.09 41.48
CA MET A 449 24.68 -65.93 42.94
C MET A 449 23.80 -66.95 43.66
N MET A 450 22.52 -67.11 43.27
CA MET A 450 21.65 -68.14 43.85
C MET A 450 22.23 -69.55 43.70
N GLN A 451 22.81 -69.88 42.55
CA GLN A 451 23.52 -71.15 42.34
C GLN A 451 24.74 -71.31 43.26
N LYS A 452 25.47 -70.23 43.56
CA LYS A 452 26.65 -70.24 44.43
C LYS A 452 26.28 -70.32 45.93
N GLU A 453 25.12 -69.81 46.32
CA GLU A 453 24.55 -70.01 47.65
C GLU A 453 24.01 -71.44 47.82
N VAL A 454 23.26 -71.96 46.85
CA VAL A 454 22.80 -73.36 46.83
C VAL A 454 23.98 -74.33 46.84
N ALA A 455 25.04 -74.07 46.08
CA ALA A 455 26.26 -74.88 46.09
C ALA A 455 27.00 -74.87 47.44
N ARG A 456 26.82 -73.83 48.26
CA ARG A 456 27.35 -73.77 49.64
C ARG A 456 26.47 -74.52 50.66
N ALA A 457 25.24 -74.87 50.30
CA ALA A 457 24.28 -75.51 51.21
C ALA A 457 24.28 -77.06 51.14
N ILE A 458 24.99 -77.67 50.20
CA ILE A 458 24.93 -79.12 49.91
C ILE A 458 26.28 -79.79 50.22
N THR A 459 26.81 -79.57 51.44
CA THR A 459 28.02 -80.25 51.94
C THR A 459 27.88 -80.57 53.44
N PRO A 460 28.00 -81.83 53.88
CA PRO A 460 27.88 -82.21 55.29
C PRO A 460 29.15 -81.90 56.11
N LEU A 461 29.01 -81.92 57.43
CA LEU A 461 29.88 -81.21 58.39
C LEU A 461 30.86 -82.12 59.16
N SER A 462 32.07 -81.61 59.42
CA SER A 462 32.94 -81.97 60.57
C SER A 462 33.98 -80.86 60.83
N GLY A 463 34.30 -80.58 62.10
CA GLY A 463 35.30 -79.59 62.55
C GLY A 463 36.43 -80.26 63.36
N PRO A 464 37.04 -79.62 64.39
CA PRO A 464 36.86 -78.24 64.89
C PRO A 464 38.20 -77.50 65.23
N SER A 465 38.10 -76.39 65.98
CA SER A 465 39.15 -75.75 66.83
C SER A 465 39.92 -74.51 66.30
N GLN A 466 40.10 -73.55 67.22
CA GLN A 466 40.78 -72.23 67.19
C GLN A 466 42.31 -72.36 67.52
N PRO A 467 43.15 -71.29 67.73
CA PRO A 467 42.88 -69.84 67.83
C PRO A 467 43.89 -68.84 67.20
N ALA A 468 43.57 -67.54 67.36
CA ALA A 468 44.48 -66.35 67.30
C ALA A 468 45.06 -65.96 65.90
N GLU A 469 45.54 -64.73 65.66
CA GLU A 469 45.72 -63.55 66.54
C GLU A 469 45.43 -62.19 65.83
N PHE A 470 45.59 -61.06 66.54
CA PHE A 470 45.29 -59.69 66.09
C PHE A 470 46.23 -59.14 65.01
N GLY A 471 45.73 -58.24 64.15
CA GLY A 471 46.54 -57.58 63.11
C GLY A 471 45.94 -56.29 62.51
N ALA A 472 46.12 -55.17 63.22
CA ALA A 472 46.00 -53.77 62.75
C ALA A 472 44.73 -53.33 61.98
N SER A 473 43.89 -52.50 62.64
CA SER A 473 42.81 -51.74 62.00
C SER A 473 43.34 -50.74 60.97
N ARG A 474 43.20 -51.05 59.67
CA ARG A 474 43.55 -50.11 58.59
C ARG A 474 42.33 -49.29 58.15
N SER A 475 42.12 -48.15 58.82
CA SER A 475 41.07 -47.19 58.46
C SER A 475 41.32 -46.62 57.06
N LEU A 476 40.57 -47.11 56.06
CA LEU A 476 40.60 -46.57 54.70
C LEU A 476 39.67 -45.36 54.62
N ARG A 477 40.26 -44.20 54.93
CA ARG A 477 39.69 -42.87 54.75
C ARG A 477 39.27 -42.70 53.26
N PRO A 478 38.03 -42.27 52.95
CA PRO A 478 37.68 -41.86 51.59
C PRO A 478 38.59 -40.70 51.14
N PRO A 479 38.82 -40.53 49.82
CA PRO A 479 39.46 -39.31 49.31
C PRO A 479 38.68 -38.07 49.74
N GLU A 480 39.39 -37.02 50.13
CA GLU A 480 38.79 -35.71 50.35
C GLU A 480 38.32 -35.15 49.01
N LEU A 481 37.05 -34.71 48.96
CA LEU A 481 36.53 -33.88 47.88
C LEU A 481 36.96 -32.44 48.15
N GLU A 482 37.38 -31.72 47.12
CA GLU A 482 37.58 -30.28 47.22
C GLU A 482 36.21 -29.59 47.26
N ASP A 483 36.02 -28.76 48.29
CA ASP A 483 34.74 -28.16 48.66
C ASP A 483 34.64 -26.77 48.01
N ASP A 484 34.21 -26.72 46.74
CA ASP A 484 34.02 -25.46 45.99
C ASP A 484 32.59 -24.94 46.23
N SER A 485 32.36 -24.47 47.46
CA SER A 485 31.06 -24.09 47.97
C SER A 485 30.53 -22.79 47.32
N SER A 486 29.61 -22.93 46.38
CA SER A 486 28.72 -21.85 45.94
C SER A 486 27.27 -22.23 46.22
N ASP A 487 26.64 -21.49 47.13
CA ASP A 487 25.20 -21.59 47.42
C ASP A 487 24.38 -21.22 46.19
N ASP A 488 23.56 -22.14 45.66
CA ASP A 488 22.44 -21.81 44.76
C ASP A 488 21.38 -22.94 44.61
N GLU A 489 21.29 -23.89 45.57
CA GLU A 489 20.42 -25.09 45.46
C GLU A 489 18.90 -24.81 45.49
N ASP A 490 18.46 -23.60 45.86
CA ASP A 490 17.03 -23.22 45.88
C ASP A 490 16.39 -23.09 44.48
N ASN A 491 17.19 -22.98 43.41
CA ASN A 491 16.69 -22.77 42.05
C ASN A 491 16.11 -24.04 41.36
N LEU A 492 16.15 -25.22 42.00
CA LEU A 492 15.67 -26.49 41.42
C LEU A 492 14.17 -26.76 41.61
N ARG A 493 13.36 -25.76 41.95
CA ARG A 493 11.89 -25.82 41.87
C ARG A 493 11.37 -24.89 40.77
N PRO A 494 10.41 -25.34 39.94
CA PRO A 494 9.76 -24.45 38.97
C PRO A 494 9.01 -23.33 39.71
N LEU A 495 9.44 -22.09 39.48
CA LEU A 495 8.86 -20.91 40.12
C LEU A 495 7.38 -20.78 39.76
N SER A 496 6.56 -20.40 40.74
CA SER A 496 5.14 -20.10 40.50
C SER A 496 4.99 -18.84 39.66
N LEU A 497 3.90 -18.75 38.89
CA LEU A 497 3.63 -17.61 37.99
C LEU A 497 3.63 -16.26 38.73
N ASP A 498 3.16 -16.19 39.97
CA ASP A 498 3.19 -14.96 40.76
C ASP A 498 4.61 -14.57 41.20
N SER A 499 5.49 -15.54 41.47
CA SER A 499 6.89 -15.27 41.81
C SER A 499 7.67 -14.74 40.59
N ILE A 500 7.44 -15.33 39.41
CA ILE A 500 7.95 -14.82 38.13
C ILE A 500 7.41 -13.40 37.87
N ARG A 501 6.14 -13.15 38.16
CA ARG A 501 5.49 -11.84 37.96
C ARG A 501 6.07 -10.76 38.88
N SER A 502 6.40 -11.09 40.13
CA SER A 502 7.11 -10.17 41.03
C SER A 502 8.51 -9.86 40.52
N GLN A 503 9.34 -10.88 40.24
CA GLN A 503 10.69 -10.63 39.68
C GLN A 503 10.67 -9.83 38.37
N THR A 504 9.65 -10.03 37.54
CA THR A 504 9.45 -9.24 36.30
C THR A 504 9.13 -7.78 36.63
N HIS A 505 8.21 -7.52 37.55
CA HIS A 505 7.88 -6.17 38.03
C HIS A 505 9.10 -5.46 38.65
N ASP A 506 9.87 -6.18 39.45
CA ASP A 506 11.01 -5.62 40.18
C ASP A 506 12.18 -5.32 39.24
N LYS A 507 12.44 -6.16 38.23
CA LYS A 507 13.37 -5.86 37.13
C LYS A 507 12.90 -4.67 36.27
N VAL A 508 11.61 -4.56 35.98
CA VAL A 508 11.04 -3.42 35.24
C VAL A 508 11.16 -2.12 36.04
N THR A 509 10.91 -2.11 37.35
CA THR A 509 11.10 -0.92 38.19
C THR A 509 12.58 -0.57 38.34
N GLN A 510 13.47 -1.55 38.49
CA GLN A 510 14.93 -1.32 38.51
C GLN A 510 15.43 -0.74 37.18
N HIS A 511 14.88 -1.18 36.04
CA HIS A 511 15.20 -0.62 34.73
C HIS A 511 14.63 0.80 34.54
N LEU A 512 13.42 1.08 35.05
CA LEU A 512 12.84 2.44 35.09
C LEU A 512 13.67 3.41 35.95
N MET A 513 14.28 2.94 37.04
CA MET A 513 15.17 3.76 37.87
C MET A 513 16.56 3.94 37.26
N SER A 514 17.05 3.01 36.43
CA SER A 514 18.32 3.16 35.70
C SER A 514 18.20 3.99 34.42
N SER A 515 17.02 4.05 33.80
CA SER A 515 16.75 4.74 32.53
C SER A 515 16.38 6.22 32.67
N VAL A 516 16.88 6.91 33.70
CA VAL A 516 16.78 8.39 33.81
C VAL A 516 17.80 9.05 32.88
N PRO A 517 17.40 9.69 31.76
CA PRO A 517 18.33 10.19 30.76
C PRO A 517 19.10 11.43 31.25
N ARG A 518 20.43 11.43 31.13
CA ARG A 518 21.32 12.56 31.48
C ARG A 518 21.23 13.74 30.49
N GLN A 519 20.05 14.35 30.34
CA GLN A 519 19.83 15.54 29.52
C GLN A 519 20.45 16.82 30.13
N ASN A 520 21.78 16.88 30.29
CA ASN A 520 22.43 18.12 30.74
C ASN A 520 23.88 18.35 30.23
N LYS A 521 24.18 17.95 28.98
CA LYS A 521 25.47 18.27 28.32
C LYS A 521 25.38 19.05 27.00
N GLN A 522 24.30 18.95 26.23
CA GLN A 522 24.21 19.64 24.91
C GLN A 522 23.86 21.14 25.02
N ASN A 523 23.00 21.57 25.97
CA ASN A 523 22.63 22.99 26.11
C ASN A 523 23.82 23.92 26.39
N LYS A 524 24.89 23.42 27.03
CA LYS A 524 26.08 24.22 27.37
C LYS A 524 26.96 24.56 26.14
N GLN A 525 26.80 23.88 25.00
CA GLN A 525 27.47 24.23 23.75
C GLN A 525 26.68 25.25 22.91
N ARG A 526 25.34 25.12 22.81
CA ARG A 526 24.49 26.10 22.10
C ARG A 526 24.59 27.50 22.72
N SER A 527 24.68 27.60 24.04
CA SER A 527 24.86 28.89 24.73
C SER A 527 26.18 29.61 24.36
N LYS A 528 27.29 28.88 24.15
CA LYS A 528 28.57 29.51 23.75
C LYS A 528 28.56 30.07 22.32
N ARG A 529 27.91 29.40 21.36
CA ARG A 529 27.83 29.91 19.97
C ARG A 529 26.99 31.18 19.83
N ARG A 530 25.96 31.37 20.67
CA ARG A 530 25.15 32.61 20.65
C ARG A 530 25.87 33.83 21.23
N SER A 531 26.96 33.63 21.99
CA SER A 531 27.75 34.73 22.58
C SER A 531 28.80 35.33 21.65
N TYR A 532 29.15 34.67 20.53
CA TYR A 532 30.22 35.13 19.63
C TYR A 532 29.73 36.01 18.47
N ASN A 533 28.43 35.94 18.13
CA ASN A 533 27.81 36.74 17.06
C ASN A 533 27.13 38.02 17.61
N SER A 534 27.62 38.56 18.74
CA SER A 534 27.12 39.79 19.37
C SER A 534 28.26 40.72 19.81
N SER A 535 29.46 40.53 19.25
CA SER A 535 30.66 41.33 19.53
C SER A 535 31.63 41.33 18.33
N MET A 536 31.06 41.54 17.14
CA MET A 536 31.69 42.06 15.92
C MET A 536 30.67 42.95 15.23
#